data_AF-A0A075FX51-F1
#
_entry.id   AF-A0A075FX51-F1
#
_cell.length_a   1.000
_cell.length_b   1.000
_cell.length_c   1.000
_cell.angle_alpha   90.00
_cell.angle_beta   90.00
_cell.angle_gamma   90.00
#
_symmetry.space_group_name_H-M   'P 1'
#
loop_
_entity.id
_entity.type
_entity.pdbx_description
1 polymer ?
#
loop_
_entity_poly.entity_id
_entity_poly.type
_entity_poly.pdbx_seq_one_letter_code
_entity_poly.pdbx_strand_id
1 'polypeptide(L)'
;MLRLERILLNLLGRLSGISSNTAHWAETAGSMRVAATRKTEWGLLDKWAIHVGGGLTHRLDRGDALMLKENDLAAMMGEGEAELGAMSRMVSSVDMEQHAGFTVVEVRSVEQAVASATAWVTSQSGRGGNEKVVLLLDNMGPEGSSDVGRALSENGLRDHCVLEGSGGVSLDSLDDWVASGVDLVSSSALNRGVAPLDLSMLIVAGGE
;
A
#
# COMPACT_ATOMS: atom_id res chain seq x y z
N MET A 1 33.47 21.63 1.09
CA MET A 1 32.21 21.89 0.37
C MET A 1 32.17 21.21 -0.99
N LEU A 2 33.03 21.57 -1.96
CA LEU A 2 33.04 20.97 -3.32
C LEU A 2 33.16 19.43 -3.37
N ARG A 3 33.90 18.81 -2.43
CA ARG A 3 34.02 17.34 -2.37
C ARG A 3 32.71 16.60 -2.08
N LEU A 4 31.74 17.27 -1.44
CA LEU A 4 30.44 16.70 -1.10
C LEU A 4 29.35 17.05 -2.13
N GLU A 5 29.65 17.98 -3.04
CA GLU A 5 28.68 18.54 -3.98
C GLU A 5 27.93 17.46 -4.76
N ARG A 6 28.67 16.56 -5.44
CA ARG A 6 28.05 15.51 -6.27
C ARG A 6 27.21 14.54 -5.45
N ILE A 7 27.63 14.22 -4.23
CA ILE A 7 26.87 13.34 -3.33
C ILE A 7 25.54 14.00 -2.94
N LEU A 8 25.59 15.28 -2.56
CA LEU A 8 24.40 16.06 -2.20
C LEU A 8 23.44 16.22 -3.38
N LEU A 9 23.95 16.58 -4.56
CA LEU A 9 23.12 16.75 -5.76
C LEU A 9 22.47 15.43 -6.20
N ASN A 10 23.19 14.30 -6.13
CA ASN A 10 22.61 13.00 -6.47
C ASN A 10 21.49 12.60 -5.50
N LEU A 11 21.69 12.80 -4.19
CA LEU A 11 20.68 12.53 -3.18
C LEU A 11 19.45 13.43 -3.36
N LEU A 12 19.67 14.75 -3.41
CA LEU A 12 18.59 15.73 -3.53
C LEU A 12 17.84 15.57 -4.85
N GLY A 13 18.55 15.41 -5.97
CA GLY A 13 17.92 15.21 -7.28
C GLY A 13 17.05 13.97 -7.30
N ARG A 14 17.55 12.84 -6.79
CA ARG A 14 16.78 11.59 -6.72
C ARG A 14 15.52 11.74 -5.85
N LEU A 15 15.67 12.19 -4.61
CA LEU A 15 14.54 12.31 -3.68
C LEU A 15 13.51 13.34 -4.16
N SER A 16 13.98 14.44 -4.78
CA SER A 16 13.10 15.43 -5.38
C SER A 16 12.35 14.87 -6.59
N GLY A 17 13.01 14.04 -7.41
CA GLY A 17 12.36 13.34 -8.52
C GLY A 17 11.23 12.44 -8.04
N ILE A 18 11.48 11.60 -7.02
CA ILE A 18 10.47 10.72 -6.41
C ILE A 18 9.30 11.54 -5.83
N SER A 19 9.61 12.63 -5.11
CA SER A 19 8.58 13.49 -4.50
C SER A 19 7.71 14.16 -5.57
N SER A 20 8.32 14.66 -6.65
CA SER A 20 7.62 15.32 -7.75
C SER A 20 6.74 14.34 -8.53
N ASN A 21 7.26 13.13 -8.82
CA ASN A 21 6.49 12.07 -9.44
C ASN A 21 5.30 11.65 -8.57
N THR A 22 5.52 11.51 -7.25
CA THR A 22 4.43 11.17 -6.33
C THR A 22 3.36 12.27 -6.26
N ALA A 23 3.76 13.54 -6.27
CA ALA A 23 2.82 14.66 -6.30
C ALA A 23 1.94 14.61 -7.56
N HIS A 24 2.53 14.29 -8.70
CA HIS A 24 1.78 14.11 -9.95
C HIS A 24 0.79 12.94 -9.87
N TRP A 25 1.20 11.80 -9.31
CA TRP A 25 0.30 10.67 -9.06
C TRP A 25 -0.85 11.02 -8.11
N ALA A 26 -0.56 11.73 -7.02
CA ALA A 26 -1.56 12.15 -6.05
C ALA A 26 -2.57 13.15 -6.64
N GLU A 27 -2.11 14.05 -7.50
CA GLU A 27 -2.97 14.97 -8.25
C GLU A 27 -3.91 14.21 -9.20
N THR A 28 -3.38 13.29 -10.00
CA THR A 28 -4.18 12.46 -10.92
C THR A 28 -5.17 11.56 -10.17
N ALA A 29 -4.78 10.97 -9.05
CA ALA A 29 -5.64 10.10 -8.25
C ALA A 29 -6.79 10.85 -7.53
N GLY A 30 -6.73 12.18 -7.45
CA GLY A 30 -7.75 13.00 -6.81
C GLY A 30 -7.93 12.64 -5.33
N SER A 31 -9.09 12.08 -4.96
CA SER A 31 -9.38 11.67 -3.58
C SER A 31 -8.79 10.31 -3.21
N MET A 32 -8.49 9.46 -4.20
CA MET A 32 -7.87 8.15 -3.97
C MET A 32 -6.41 8.35 -3.54
N ARG A 33 -5.96 7.61 -2.52
CA ARG A 33 -4.58 7.74 -2.04
C ARG A 33 -3.63 6.86 -2.86
N VAL A 34 -2.37 7.29 -2.96
CA VAL A 34 -1.29 6.49 -3.55
C VAL A 34 -0.29 6.12 -2.46
N ALA A 35 0.19 4.87 -2.46
CA ALA A 35 1.06 4.34 -1.43
C ALA A 35 2.35 3.73 -1.99
N ALA A 36 3.44 3.90 -1.23
CA ALA A 36 4.71 3.24 -1.48
C ALA A 36 4.59 1.71 -1.32
N THR A 37 5.58 1.01 -1.88
CA THR A 37 5.74 -0.43 -1.64
C THR A 37 7.00 -0.70 -0.81
N ARG A 38 7.38 -1.96 -0.68
CA ARG A 38 8.70 -2.37 -0.18
C ARG A 38 9.77 -2.45 -1.27
N LYS A 39 9.41 -2.21 -2.54
CA LYS A 39 10.34 -2.25 -3.68
C LYS A 39 11.09 -0.90 -3.76
N THR A 40 11.90 -0.62 -2.75
CA THR A 40 12.69 0.61 -2.59
C THR A 40 14.16 0.38 -2.87
N GLU A 41 14.86 1.38 -3.42
CA GLU A 41 16.32 1.32 -3.60
C GLU A 41 17.04 1.89 -2.37
N TRP A 42 16.53 2.99 -1.79
CA TRP A 42 17.15 3.66 -0.63
C TRP A 42 16.31 3.53 0.66
N GLY A 43 15.45 2.51 0.71
CA GLY A 43 14.65 2.17 1.89
C GLY A 43 13.78 3.32 2.36
N LEU A 44 14.03 3.76 3.60
CA LEU A 44 13.26 4.82 4.26
C LEU A 44 13.33 6.16 3.50
N LEU A 45 14.43 6.45 2.80
CA LEU A 45 14.57 7.72 2.07
C LEU A 45 13.62 7.79 0.87
N ASP A 46 13.42 6.68 0.15
CA ASP A 46 12.43 6.62 -0.94
C ASP A 46 11.01 6.82 -0.39
N LYS A 47 10.68 6.17 0.74
CA LYS A 47 9.37 6.32 1.41
C LYS A 47 9.16 7.74 1.93
N TRP A 48 10.22 8.37 2.45
CA TRP A 48 10.19 9.76 2.89
C TRP A 48 9.90 10.70 1.72
N ALA A 49 10.58 10.52 0.58
CA ALA A 49 10.30 11.29 -0.62
C ALA A 49 8.86 11.11 -1.13
N ILE A 50 8.34 9.88 -1.14
CA ILE A 50 6.93 9.61 -1.45
C ILE A 50 6.02 10.37 -0.49
N HIS A 51 6.31 10.33 0.82
CA HIS A 51 5.52 11.04 1.81
C HIS A 51 5.52 12.57 1.59
N VAL A 52 6.69 13.15 1.31
CA VAL A 52 6.84 14.57 0.95
C VAL A 52 6.03 14.93 -0.30
N GLY A 53 5.95 14.02 -1.27
CA GLY A 53 5.11 14.16 -2.45
C GLY A 53 3.61 13.93 -2.23
N GLY A 54 3.16 13.69 -0.99
CA GLY A 54 1.74 13.49 -0.65
C GLY A 54 1.25 12.04 -0.64
N GLY A 55 2.14 11.08 -0.98
CA GLY A 55 1.85 9.66 -0.91
C GLY A 55 1.88 9.09 0.51
N LEU A 56 1.34 7.89 0.67
CA LEU A 56 1.43 7.11 1.90
C LEU A 56 2.69 6.25 1.89
N THR A 57 3.32 6.04 3.05
CA THR A 57 4.55 5.26 3.15
C THR A 57 4.33 3.76 3.09
N HIS A 58 3.08 3.30 3.30
CA HIS A 58 2.76 1.92 3.71
C HIS A 58 3.60 1.54 4.96
N ARG A 59 3.58 0.29 5.42
CA ARG A 59 4.54 -0.23 6.43
C ARG A 59 5.99 0.01 6.01
N LEU A 60 6.87 0.47 6.91
CA LEU A 60 8.28 0.76 6.58
C LEU A 60 9.10 -0.52 6.54
N ASP A 61 8.86 -1.43 7.48
CA ASP A 61 9.49 -2.75 7.57
C ASP A 61 8.49 -3.91 7.84
N ARG A 62 8.99 -5.08 8.30
CA ARG A 62 8.13 -6.25 8.61
C ARG A 62 7.45 -6.16 9.98
N GLY A 63 8.03 -5.43 10.93
CA GLY A 63 7.52 -5.29 12.30
C GLY A 63 6.47 -4.19 12.45
N ASP A 64 6.48 -3.18 11.56
CA ASP A 64 5.53 -2.05 11.64
C ASP A 64 4.06 -2.42 11.45
N ALA A 65 3.79 -3.46 10.64
CA ALA A 65 2.44 -3.91 10.34
C ALA A 65 2.44 -5.37 9.94
N LEU A 66 1.50 -6.12 10.53
CA LEU A 66 1.23 -7.49 10.14
C LEU A 66 0.70 -7.50 8.69
N MET A 67 1.29 -8.32 7.85
CA MET A 67 0.80 -8.53 6.48
C MET A 67 0.72 -10.02 6.23
N LEU A 68 -0.51 -10.52 6.11
CA LEU A 68 -0.82 -11.91 5.83
C LEU A 68 -0.82 -12.11 4.31
N LYS A 69 0.03 -13.02 3.83
CA LYS A 69 0.24 -13.29 2.41
C LYS A 69 -0.21 -14.68 2.01
N GLU A 70 -0.21 -14.94 0.71
CA GLU A 70 -0.43 -16.28 0.16
C GLU A 70 0.46 -17.37 0.80
N ASN A 71 1.70 -17.02 1.14
CA ASN A 71 2.66 -17.98 1.70
C ASN A 71 2.31 -18.32 3.14
N ASP A 72 1.77 -17.36 3.90
CA ASP A 72 1.29 -17.58 5.26
C ASP A 72 0.03 -18.45 5.22
N LEU A 73 -0.87 -18.20 4.26
CA LEU A 73 -2.04 -19.04 4.00
C LEU A 73 -1.63 -20.47 3.68
N ALA A 74 -0.72 -20.66 2.71
CA ALA A 74 -0.22 -21.97 2.31
C ALA A 74 0.45 -22.73 3.47
N ALA A 75 1.11 -22.03 4.38
CA ALA A 75 1.72 -22.64 5.57
C ALA A 75 0.69 -23.07 6.63
N MET A 76 -0.48 -22.42 6.68
CA MET A 76 -1.57 -22.72 7.63
C MET A 76 -2.60 -23.72 7.12
N MET A 77 -2.61 -24.00 5.82
CA MET A 77 -3.52 -24.96 5.21
C MET A 77 -3.22 -26.39 5.67
N GLY A 78 -4.23 -27.07 6.21
CA GLY A 78 -4.17 -28.51 6.45
C GLY A 78 -4.37 -29.32 5.15
N GLU A 79 -3.93 -30.57 5.16
CA GLU A 79 -4.21 -31.49 4.04
C GLU A 79 -5.72 -31.64 3.81
N GLY A 80 -6.17 -31.39 2.58
CA GLY A 80 -7.58 -31.52 2.17
C GLY A 80 -8.49 -30.36 2.61
N GLU A 81 -7.93 -29.29 3.16
CA GLU A 81 -8.70 -28.16 3.64
C GLU A 81 -9.06 -27.16 2.53
N ALA A 82 -10.28 -26.62 2.59
CA ALA A 82 -10.71 -25.55 1.70
C ALA A 82 -9.97 -24.24 2.00
N GLU A 83 -9.44 -23.61 0.96
CA GLU A 83 -8.65 -22.37 1.04
C GLU A 83 -9.36 -21.23 1.80
N LEU A 84 -10.67 -21.04 1.57
CA LEU A 84 -11.47 -20.03 2.27
C LEU A 84 -11.57 -20.28 3.79
N GLY A 85 -11.58 -21.55 4.20
CA GLY A 85 -11.55 -21.93 5.61
C GLY A 85 -10.21 -21.59 6.26
N ALA A 86 -9.11 -21.83 5.55
CA ALA A 86 -7.77 -21.50 6.00
C ALA A 86 -7.57 -19.99 6.09
N MET A 87 -8.07 -19.23 5.11
CA MET A 87 -8.04 -17.77 5.10
C MET A 87 -8.78 -17.20 6.32
N SER A 88 -9.98 -17.70 6.59
CA SER A 88 -10.78 -17.26 7.74
C SER A 88 -10.06 -17.52 9.07
N ARG A 89 -9.42 -18.69 9.21
CA ARG A 89 -8.64 -19.01 10.43
C ARG A 89 -7.36 -18.21 10.55
N MET A 90 -6.65 -17.97 9.45
CA MET A 90 -5.45 -17.13 9.43
C MET A 90 -5.78 -15.73 9.96
N VAL A 91 -6.85 -15.11 9.46
CA VAL A 91 -7.29 -13.78 9.94
C VAL A 91 -7.79 -13.85 11.39
N SER A 92 -8.51 -14.90 11.77
CA SER A 92 -9.01 -15.06 13.15
C SER A 92 -7.89 -15.33 14.17
N SER A 93 -6.70 -15.74 13.72
CA SER A 93 -5.53 -15.98 14.57
C SER A 93 -4.72 -14.72 14.88
N VAL A 94 -5.08 -13.58 14.28
CA VAL A 94 -4.42 -12.30 14.52
C VAL A 94 -4.64 -11.85 15.96
N ASP A 95 -3.55 -11.53 16.66
CA ASP A 95 -3.61 -10.85 17.96
C ASP A 95 -4.12 -9.42 17.76
N MET A 96 -5.41 -9.22 18.05
CA MET A 96 -6.09 -7.94 17.86
C MET A 96 -5.60 -6.85 18.84
N GLU A 97 -5.00 -7.20 19.97
CA GLU A 97 -4.43 -6.18 20.87
C GLU A 97 -3.15 -5.59 20.29
N GLN A 98 -2.34 -6.41 19.62
CA GLN A 98 -1.05 -5.99 19.07
C GLN A 98 -1.14 -5.48 17.63
N HIS A 99 -2.05 -6.02 16.81
CA HIS A 99 -2.01 -5.84 15.36
C HIS A 99 -3.25 -5.19 14.75
N ALA A 100 -4.34 -4.96 15.51
CA ALA A 100 -5.56 -4.37 14.96
C ALA A 100 -5.35 -2.98 14.33
N GLY A 101 -4.41 -2.19 14.86
CA GLY A 101 -4.15 -0.83 14.37
C GLY A 101 -3.68 -0.76 12.91
N PHE A 102 -2.96 -1.78 12.43
CA PHE A 102 -2.57 -1.86 11.02
C PHE A 102 -2.25 -3.31 10.61
N THR A 103 -3.26 -4.01 10.11
CA THR A 103 -3.13 -5.34 9.49
C THR A 103 -3.52 -5.27 8.02
N VAL A 104 -2.69 -5.88 7.18
CA VAL A 104 -2.93 -6.03 5.74
C VAL A 104 -3.13 -7.50 5.41
N VAL A 105 -4.14 -7.82 4.61
CA VAL A 105 -4.41 -9.17 4.13
C VAL A 105 -4.39 -9.15 2.61
N GLU A 106 -3.47 -9.91 2.03
CA GLU A 106 -3.36 -10.08 0.58
C GLU A 106 -4.45 -11.05 0.11
N VAL A 107 -5.27 -10.61 -0.84
CA VAL A 107 -6.38 -11.40 -1.40
C VAL A 107 -6.35 -11.33 -2.93
N ARG A 108 -6.81 -12.40 -3.57
CA ARG A 108 -6.77 -12.59 -5.03
C ARG A 108 -8.12 -12.95 -5.63
N SER A 109 -9.16 -13.07 -4.82
CA SER A 109 -10.52 -13.31 -5.27
C SER A 109 -11.54 -12.59 -4.37
N VAL A 110 -12.75 -12.41 -4.90
CA VAL A 110 -13.87 -11.81 -4.16
C VAL A 110 -14.22 -12.63 -2.93
N GLU A 111 -14.21 -13.96 -3.06
CA GLU A 111 -14.51 -14.89 -1.98
C GLU A 111 -13.48 -14.80 -0.85
N GLN A 112 -12.20 -14.68 -1.19
CA GLN A 112 -11.14 -14.45 -0.20
C GLN A 112 -11.35 -13.12 0.53
N ALA A 113 -11.64 -12.04 -0.19
CA ALA A 113 -11.89 -10.72 0.41
C ALA A 113 -13.05 -10.75 1.40
N VAL A 114 -14.18 -11.37 1.03
CA VAL A 114 -15.36 -11.52 1.89
C VAL A 114 -15.05 -12.40 3.11
N ALA A 115 -14.34 -13.52 2.93
CA ALA A 115 -13.96 -14.41 4.02
C ALA A 115 -13.04 -13.69 5.04
N SER A 116 -12.02 -12.98 4.55
CA SER A 116 -11.10 -12.20 5.40
C SER A 116 -11.83 -11.10 6.17
N ALA A 117 -12.69 -10.32 5.50
CA ALA A 117 -13.45 -9.26 6.15
C ALA A 117 -14.42 -9.80 7.21
N THR A 118 -15.11 -10.91 6.91
CA THR A 118 -16.04 -11.56 7.86
C THR A 118 -15.30 -12.04 9.11
N ALA A 119 -14.16 -12.72 8.93
CA ALA A 119 -13.32 -13.19 10.03
C ALA A 119 -12.79 -12.02 10.88
N TRP A 120 -12.38 -10.93 10.24
CA TRP A 120 -11.93 -9.71 10.92
C TRP A 120 -13.03 -9.10 11.79
N VAL A 121 -14.22 -8.85 11.23
CA VAL A 121 -15.37 -8.28 11.95
C VAL A 121 -15.80 -9.15 13.12
N THR A 122 -15.81 -10.48 12.93
CA THR A 122 -16.14 -11.44 13.99
C THR A 122 -15.15 -11.35 15.15
N SER A 123 -13.85 -11.29 14.84
CA SER A 123 -12.78 -11.17 15.83
C SER A 123 -12.83 -9.85 16.60
N GLN A 124 -13.26 -8.77 15.95
CA GLN A 124 -13.42 -7.46 16.60
C GLN A 124 -14.68 -7.33 17.46
N SER A 125 -15.78 -7.94 17.03
CA SER A 125 -17.06 -7.86 17.74
C SER A 125 -16.97 -8.38 19.18
N GLY A 126 -16.09 -9.37 19.42
CA GLY A 126 -15.83 -9.91 20.76
C GLY A 126 -15.17 -8.93 21.73
N ARG A 127 -14.48 -7.89 21.23
CA ARG A 127 -13.77 -6.90 22.06
C ARG A 127 -14.32 -5.47 21.96
N GLY A 128 -15.29 -5.23 21.08
CA GLY A 128 -15.83 -3.89 20.80
C GLY A 128 -14.90 -2.97 20.00
N GLY A 129 -13.97 -3.55 19.23
CA GLY A 129 -13.08 -2.80 18.33
C GLY A 129 -13.77 -2.35 17.05
N ASN A 130 -13.22 -1.32 16.41
CA ASN A 130 -13.73 -0.78 15.14
C ASN A 130 -12.60 -0.52 14.12
N GLU A 131 -11.42 -1.07 14.34
CA GLU A 131 -10.28 -0.95 13.45
C GLU A 131 -10.58 -1.61 12.09
N LYS A 132 -10.11 -0.99 11.02
CA LYS A 132 -10.33 -1.53 9.67
C LYS A 132 -9.20 -2.48 9.27
N VAL A 133 -9.53 -3.56 8.58
CA VAL A 133 -8.53 -4.39 7.89
C VAL A 133 -8.21 -3.79 6.53
N VAL A 134 -6.94 -3.77 6.15
CA VAL A 134 -6.56 -3.42 4.77
C VAL A 134 -6.60 -4.69 3.93
N LEU A 135 -7.45 -4.72 2.91
CA LEU A 135 -7.48 -5.79 1.91
C LEU A 135 -6.66 -5.35 0.71
N LEU A 136 -5.50 -5.99 0.52
CA LEU A 136 -4.62 -5.75 -0.62
C LEU A 136 -5.02 -6.68 -1.76
N LEU A 137 -5.63 -6.09 -2.79
CA LEU A 137 -6.18 -6.78 -3.95
C LEU A 137 -5.06 -7.02 -4.96
N ASP A 138 -4.43 -8.20 -4.91
CA ASP A 138 -3.23 -8.50 -5.67
C ASP A 138 -3.55 -8.97 -7.09
N ASN A 139 -3.18 -8.16 -8.09
CA ASN A 139 -3.36 -8.42 -9.52
C ASN A 139 -4.82 -8.68 -9.95
N MET A 140 -5.80 -8.14 -9.22
CA MET A 140 -7.22 -8.24 -9.59
C MET A 140 -7.65 -7.18 -10.61
N GLY A 141 -6.83 -6.14 -10.81
CA GLY A 141 -7.14 -5.00 -11.68
C GLY A 141 -8.32 -4.16 -11.19
N PRO A 142 -8.66 -3.06 -11.90
CA PRO A 142 -9.76 -2.18 -11.51
C PRO A 142 -11.14 -2.87 -11.49
N GLU A 143 -11.44 -3.69 -12.49
CA GLU A 143 -12.73 -4.39 -12.59
C GLU A 143 -12.94 -5.38 -11.43
N GLY A 144 -11.96 -6.26 -11.19
CA GLY A 144 -12.02 -7.20 -10.06
C GLY A 144 -12.05 -6.49 -8.71
N SER A 145 -11.40 -5.32 -8.60
CA SER A 145 -11.45 -4.52 -7.37
C SER A 145 -12.81 -3.89 -7.12
N SER A 146 -13.51 -3.48 -8.18
CA SER A 146 -14.90 -3.00 -8.12
C SER A 146 -15.85 -4.12 -7.67
N ASP A 147 -15.66 -5.34 -8.19
CA ASP A 147 -16.43 -6.51 -7.76
C ASP A 147 -16.24 -6.85 -6.28
N VAL A 148 -15.00 -6.75 -5.77
CA VAL A 148 -14.73 -6.88 -4.33
C VAL A 148 -15.47 -5.81 -3.53
N GLY A 149 -15.38 -4.54 -3.94
CA GLY A 149 -16.07 -3.44 -3.28
C GLY A 149 -17.60 -3.63 -3.22
N ARG A 150 -18.18 -4.10 -4.32
CA ARG A 150 -19.62 -4.42 -4.41
C ARG A 150 -19.99 -5.58 -3.50
N ALA A 151 -19.27 -6.70 -3.55
CA ALA A 151 -19.55 -7.86 -2.70
C ALA A 151 -19.42 -7.52 -1.21
N LEU A 152 -18.41 -6.76 -0.80
CA LEU A 152 -18.28 -6.30 0.58
C LEU A 152 -19.43 -5.38 1.00
N SER A 153 -19.96 -4.55 0.10
CA SER A 153 -21.11 -3.68 0.38
C SER A 153 -22.40 -4.49 0.54
N GLU A 154 -22.64 -5.46 -0.35
CA GLU A 154 -23.80 -6.37 -0.30
C GLU A 154 -23.82 -7.20 1.00
N ASN A 155 -22.66 -7.51 1.56
CA ASN A 155 -22.51 -8.23 2.83
C ASN A 155 -22.43 -7.32 4.07
N GLY A 156 -22.51 -5.99 3.91
CA GLY A 156 -22.39 -5.03 5.02
C GLY A 156 -21.00 -4.96 5.65
N LEU A 157 -19.95 -5.34 4.91
CA LEU A 157 -18.56 -5.43 5.38
C LEU A 157 -17.68 -4.25 4.93
N ARG A 158 -18.10 -3.50 3.90
CA ARG A 158 -17.27 -2.44 3.26
C ARG A 158 -16.72 -1.40 4.23
N ASP A 159 -17.50 -1.02 5.24
CA ASP A 159 -17.09 0.00 6.23
C ASP A 159 -15.97 -0.47 7.17
N HIS A 160 -15.78 -1.79 7.30
CA HIS A 160 -14.74 -2.42 8.11
C HIS A 160 -13.44 -2.66 7.32
N CYS A 161 -13.40 -2.28 6.05
CA CYS A 161 -12.28 -2.52 5.16
C CYS A 161 -11.70 -1.22 4.61
N VAL A 162 -10.39 -1.25 4.38
CA VAL A 162 -9.68 -0.35 3.46
C VAL A 162 -9.26 -1.18 2.27
N LEU A 163 -9.66 -0.78 1.06
CA LEU A 163 -9.31 -1.48 -0.17
C LEU A 163 -8.06 -0.87 -0.79
N GLU A 164 -7.02 -1.68 -0.94
CA GLU A 164 -5.77 -1.32 -1.60
C GLU A 164 -5.62 -2.08 -2.92
N GLY A 165 -5.67 -1.38 -4.04
CA GLY A 165 -5.35 -1.94 -5.36
C GLY A 165 -3.83 -2.11 -5.54
N SER A 166 -3.39 -3.31 -5.94
CA SER A 166 -1.98 -3.61 -6.17
C SER A 166 -1.79 -4.47 -7.41
N GLY A 167 -0.58 -4.41 -7.98
CA GLY A 167 -0.20 -5.18 -9.16
C GLY A 167 -0.52 -4.45 -10.46
N GLY A 168 0.51 -4.19 -11.28
CA GLY A 168 0.34 -3.55 -12.59
C GLY A 168 -0.10 -2.08 -12.58
N VAL A 169 -0.22 -1.43 -11.43
CA VAL A 169 -0.66 -0.02 -11.31
C VAL A 169 0.37 0.92 -11.95
N SER A 170 -0.09 1.69 -12.94
CA SER A 170 0.65 2.73 -13.66
C SER A 170 -0.08 4.07 -13.57
N LEU A 171 0.62 5.17 -13.88
CA LEU A 171 0.01 6.49 -13.93
C LEU A 171 -1.15 6.52 -14.93
N ASP A 172 -0.95 5.91 -16.11
CA ASP A 172 -1.94 5.88 -17.20
C ASP A 172 -3.21 5.08 -16.87
N SER A 173 -3.15 4.20 -15.86
CA SER A 173 -4.32 3.40 -15.42
C SER A 173 -5.03 3.99 -14.20
N LEU A 174 -4.55 5.10 -13.64
CA LEU A 174 -5.08 5.64 -12.38
C LEU A 174 -6.57 6.00 -12.46
N ASP A 175 -7.04 6.52 -13.59
CA ASP A 175 -8.45 6.89 -13.75
C ASP A 175 -9.37 5.68 -13.60
N ASP A 176 -8.97 4.52 -14.14
CA ASP A 176 -9.71 3.26 -13.98
C ASP A 176 -9.70 2.80 -12.51
N TRP A 177 -8.57 2.95 -11.82
CA TRP A 177 -8.47 2.64 -10.39
C TRP A 177 -9.35 3.55 -9.54
N VAL A 178 -9.41 4.85 -9.84
CA VAL A 178 -10.34 5.77 -9.16
C VAL A 178 -11.78 5.33 -9.38
N ALA A 179 -12.14 4.95 -10.61
CA ALA A 179 -13.48 4.46 -10.94
C ALA A 179 -13.82 3.13 -10.25
N SER A 180 -12.83 2.30 -9.90
CA SER A 180 -13.05 1.03 -9.20
C SER A 180 -13.53 1.19 -7.75
N GLY A 181 -13.37 2.37 -7.14
CA GLY A 181 -13.83 2.64 -5.77
C GLY A 181 -12.93 2.08 -4.66
N VAL A 182 -11.68 1.71 -5.00
CA VAL A 182 -10.65 1.41 -3.98
C VAL A 182 -10.27 2.68 -3.21
N ASP A 183 -9.85 2.52 -1.95
CA ASP A 183 -9.48 3.65 -1.09
C ASP A 183 -8.06 4.16 -1.42
N LEU A 184 -7.18 3.24 -1.83
CA LEU A 184 -5.84 3.55 -2.28
C LEU A 184 -5.32 2.55 -3.31
N VAL A 185 -4.23 2.93 -3.97
CA VAL A 185 -3.40 2.02 -4.76
C VAL A 185 -1.96 2.06 -4.27
N SER A 186 -1.24 0.93 -4.39
CA SER A 186 0.21 0.92 -4.16
C SER A 186 0.98 0.58 -5.43
N SER A 187 2.05 1.34 -5.69
CA SER A 187 2.88 1.12 -6.87
C SER A 187 4.36 1.41 -6.58
N SER A 188 5.22 0.54 -7.10
CA SER A 188 6.66 0.82 -7.12
C SER A 188 7.06 1.81 -8.21
N ALA A 189 6.16 2.15 -9.13
CA ALA A 189 6.41 3.20 -10.14
C ALA A 189 6.51 4.61 -9.50
N LEU A 190 6.08 4.76 -8.25
CA LEU A 190 6.28 5.99 -7.48
C LEU A 190 7.76 6.32 -7.27
N ASN A 191 8.63 5.30 -7.14
CA ASN A 191 10.04 5.50 -6.82
C ASN A 191 11.03 4.77 -7.76
N ARG A 192 10.68 3.61 -8.32
CA ARG A 192 11.58 2.85 -9.20
C ARG A 192 11.51 3.38 -10.62
N GLY A 193 12.67 3.67 -11.20
CA GLY A 193 12.76 4.18 -12.56
C GLY A 193 12.42 5.67 -12.71
N VAL A 194 12.22 6.38 -11.60
CA VAL A 194 11.98 7.83 -11.61
C VAL A 194 13.28 8.58 -11.89
N ALA A 195 13.23 9.48 -12.86
CA ALA A 195 14.36 10.33 -13.21
C ALA A 195 14.67 11.32 -12.05
N PRO A 196 15.96 11.51 -11.67
CA PRO A 196 16.34 12.56 -10.76
C PRO A 196 15.97 13.94 -11.30
N LEU A 197 15.56 14.85 -10.42
CA LEU A 197 15.41 16.25 -10.76
C LEU A 197 16.79 16.88 -11.01
N ASP A 198 16.89 17.68 -12.08
CA ASP A 198 18.14 18.37 -12.42
C ASP A 198 18.34 19.58 -11.49
N LEU A 199 19.44 19.54 -10.71
CA LEU A 199 19.77 20.52 -9.69
C LEU A 199 21.23 20.95 -9.84
N SER A 200 21.50 22.25 -9.64
CA SER A 200 22.84 22.81 -9.64
C SER A 200 23.16 23.50 -8.30
N MET A 201 24.43 23.46 -7.90
CA MET A 201 24.92 24.17 -6.71
C MET A 201 25.84 25.29 -7.16
N LEU A 202 25.42 26.54 -6.94
CA LEU A 202 26.24 27.72 -7.22
C LEU A 202 26.93 28.19 -5.93
N ILE A 203 28.25 28.30 -5.95
CA ILE A 203 29.03 28.90 -4.86
C ILE A 203 29.30 30.35 -5.21
N VAL A 204 28.80 31.27 -4.38
CA VAL A 204 29.13 32.69 -4.48
C VAL A 204 30.24 32.97 -3.45
N ALA A 205 31.37 33.51 -3.90
CA ALA A 205 32.40 33.98 -2.98
C ALA A 205 31.86 35.20 -2.22
N GLY A 206 31.84 35.14 -0.88
CA GLY A 206 31.50 36.30 -0.07
C GLY A 206 32.50 37.42 -0.35
N GLY A 207 31.99 38.58 -0.77
CA GLY A 207 32.80 39.80 -0.79
C GLY A 207 33.15 40.20 0.64
N GLU A 208 34.40 40.63 0.84
CA GLU A 208 34.83 41.35 2.05
C GLU A 208 34.02 42.65 2.25
#